data_AF-A0A9E4XFU6-F1
#
_entry.id   AF-A0A9E4XFU6-F1
#
_cell.length_a   1.000
_cell.length_b   1.000
_cell.length_c   1.000
_cell.angle_alpha   90.00
_cell.angle_beta   90.00
_cell.angle_gamma   90.00
#
_symmetry.space_group_name_H-M   'P 1'
#
loop_
_entity.id
_entity.type
_entity.pdbx_description
1 polymer ?
#
loop_
_entity_poly.entity_id
_entity_poly.type
_entity_poly.pdbx_seq_one_letter_code
_entity_poly.pdbx_strand_id
1 'polypeptide(L)'
;RERFNELLKEHDLLGKVMISNTGCTSQHRFCETEQCSVIVYGPGADKGGTWYIVTPDNVEEIVTQHLKNGQKVESLRNDRLSVKLG
;
A
#
# COMPACT_ATOMS: atom_id res chain seq x y z
N ARG A 1 -8.02 -4.96 -6.13
CA ARG A 1 -7.17 -4.88 -7.34
C ARG A 1 -7.79 -4.05 -8.45
N GLU A 2 -9.03 -4.32 -8.85
CA GLU A 2 -9.71 -3.60 -9.95
C GLU A 2 -9.71 -2.09 -9.75
N ARG A 3 -10.14 -1.61 -8.57
CA ARG A 3 -10.10 -0.18 -8.22
C ARG A 3 -8.71 0.45 -8.33
N PHE A 4 -7.64 -0.27 -7.98
CA PHE A 4 -6.28 0.22 -8.17
C PHE A 4 -5.95 0.40 -9.66
N ASN A 5 -6.31 -0.56 -10.53
CA ASN A 5 -6.03 -0.45 -11.96
C ASN A 5 -6.73 0.75 -12.60
N GLU A 6 -7.98 1.02 -12.22
CA GLU A 6 -8.74 2.19 -12.68
C GLU A 6 -8.03 3.49 -12.29
N LEU A 7 -7.69 3.64 -11.01
CA LEU A 7 -7.02 4.82 -10.48
C LEU A 7 -5.61 5.01 -11.08
N LEU A 8 -4.85 3.93 -11.30
CA LEU A 8 -3.55 4.04 -11.97
C LEU A 8 -3.70 4.55 -13.42
N LYS A 9 -4.77 4.19 -14.11
CA LYS A 9 -5.07 4.73 -15.45
C LYS A 9 -5.45 6.20 -15.38
N GLU A 10 -6.36 6.57 -14.48
CA GLU A 10 -6.84 7.96 -14.31
C GLU A 10 -5.71 8.93 -13.92
N HIS A 11 -4.69 8.44 -13.21
CA HIS A 11 -3.57 9.26 -12.75
C HIS A 11 -2.27 9.12 -13.56
N ASP A 12 -2.30 8.50 -14.75
CA ASP A 12 -1.12 8.29 -15.60
C ASP A 12 0.03 7.56 -14.86
N LEU A 13 -0.32 6.55 -14.06
CA LEU A 13 0.63 5.72 -13.31
C LEU A 13 0.82 4.33 -13.93
N LEU A 14 0.12 4.02 -15.02
CA LEU A 14 0.34 2.78 -15.78
C LEU A 14 1.79 2.69 -16.26
N GLY A 15 2.42 1.53 -16.06
CA GLY A 15 3.83 1.31 -16.38
C GLY A 15 4.83 1.91 -15.38
N LYS A 16 4.40 2.80 -14.48
CA LYS A 16 5.21 3.36 -13.38
C LYS A 16 5.02 2.59 -12.08
N VAL A 17 3.82 2.05 -11.86
CA VAL A 17 3.45 1.25 -10.69
C VAL A 17 3.12 -0.17 -11.11
N MET A 18 3.69 -1.15 -10.40
CA MET A 18 3.34 -2.57 -10.52
C MET A 18 2.42 -2.97 -9.38
N ILE A 19 1.36 -3.73 -9.70
CA ILE A 19 0.47 -4.34 -8.70
C ILE A 19 0.62 -5.84 -8.76
N SER A 20 0.88 -6.46 -7.60
CA SER A 20 0.91 -7.91 -7.43
C SER A 20 -0.05 -8.31 -6.31
N ASN A 21 -0.80 -9.39 -6.55
CA ASN A 21 -1.58 -10.01 -5.48
C ASN A 21 -0.64 -10.96 -4.72
N THR A 22 -0.65 -10.86 -3.39
CA THR A 22 0.14 -11.74 -2.53
C THR A 22 -0.77 -12.43 -1.54
N GLY A 23 -0.41 -13.65 -1.13
CA GLY A 23 -1.01 -14.28 0.04
C GLY A 23 -0.59 -13.58 1.34
N CYS A 24 -1.04 -14.12 2.47
CA CYS A 24 -0.59 -13.68 3.79
C CYS A 24 0.95 -13.73 3.86
N THR A 25 1.58 -12.62 4.26
CA THR A 25 3.04 -12.53 4.41
C THR A 25 3.52 -13.01 5.77
N SER A 26 2.61 -13.43 6.65
CA SER A 26 2.87 -13.81 8.06
C SER A 26 3.55 -12.72 8.91
N GLN A 27 3.71 -11.50 8.38
CA GLN A 27 4.34 -10.36 9.08
C GLN A 27 3.42 -9.78 10.16
N HIS A 28 2.11 -9.99 10.03
CA HIS A 28 1.13 -9.69 11.05
C HIS A 28 0.88 -10.93 11.90
N ARG A 29 1.29 -10.89 13.18
CA ARG A 29 1.02 -11.98 14.15
C ARG A 29 -0.48 -12.28 14.28
N PHE A 30 -1.32 -11.26 14.05
CA PHE A 30 -2.77 -11.34 14.12
C PHE A 30 -3.35 -11.08 12.73
N CYS A 31 -4.07 -12.05 12.18
CA CYS A 31 -4.81 -11.90 10.93
C CYS A 31 -6.28 -11.65 11.31
N GLU A 32 -6.65 -10.39 11.51
CA GLU A 32 -8.07 -10.06 11.48
C GLU A 32 -8.51 -10.19 10.02
N THR A 33 -9.34 -11.20 9.75
CA THR A 33 -9.77 -11.60 8.39
C THR A 33 -10.52 -10.51 7.63
N GLU A 34 -10.99 -9.49 8.34
CA GLU A 34 -11.70 -8.33 7.78
C GLU A 34 -10.74 -7.22 7.31
N GLN A 35 -9.46 -7.27 7.70
CA GLN A 35 -8.49 -6.24 7.36
C GLN A 35 -7.81 -6.56 6.02
N CYS A 36 -8.08 -5.74 5.01
CA CYS A 36 -7.29 -5.75 3.78
C CYS A 36 -5.97 -4.98 4.03
N SER A 37 -4.85 -5.59 3.64
CA SER A 37 -3.52 -4.99 3.77
C SER A 37 -2.93 -4.66 2.41
N VAL A 38 -2.34 -3.48 2.28
CA VAL A 38 -1.56 -3.07 1.11
C VAL A 38 -0.15 -2.72 1.55
N ILE A 39 0.84 -3.22 0.82
CA ILE A 39 2.25 -2.87 1.02
C ILE A 39 2.70 -2.06 -0.18
N VAL A 40 3.18 -0.85 0.05
CA VAL A 40 3.77 0.00 -0.98
C VAL A 40 5.28 0.03 -0.80
N TYR A 41 6.01 -0.42 -1.81
CA TYR A 41 7.46 -0.30 -1.87
C TYR A 41 7.83 0.93 -2.70
N GLY A 42 8.71 1.78 -2.14
CA GLY A 42 9.23 2.93 -2.87
C GLY A 42 10.19 2.53 -4.00
N PRO A 43 10.57 3.47 -4.87
CA PRO A 43 11.44 3.20 -6.02
C PRO A 43 12.90 2.85 -5.63
N GLY A 44 13.27 3.02 -4.36
CA GLY A 44 14.59 2.71 -3.83
C GLY A 44 14.50 1.94 -2.52
N ALA A 45 15.49 1.09 -2.25
CA ALA A 45 15.55 0.27 -1.03
C ALA A 45 15.60 1.12 0.25
N ASP A 46 16.12 2.35 0.18
CA ASP A 46 16.19 3.33 1.26
C ASP A 46 14.80 3.80 1.73
N LYS A 47 13.77 3.68 0.88
CA LYS A 47 12.39 4.09 1.21
C LYS A 47 11.61 3.02 1.96
N GLY A 48 12.08 1.77 1.92
CA GLY A 48 11.44 0.63 2.57
C GLY A 48 10.03 0.33 2.05
N GLY A 49 9.35 -0.57 2.75
CA GLY A 49 7.92 -0.83 2.59
C GLY A 49 7.09 0.06 3.50
N THR A 50 5.90 0.45 3.05
CA THR A 50 4.87 1.08 3.89
C THR A 50 3.65 0.20 3.91
N TRP A 51 3.19 -0.18 5.10
CA TRP A 51 2.01 -1.01 5.31
C TRP A 51 0.80 -0.13 5.58
N TYR A 52 -0.30 -0.42 4.91
CA TYR A 52 -1.58 0.27 5.10
C TYR A 52 -2.67 -0.74 5.45
N ILE A 53 -3.55 -0.36 6.37
CA ILE A 53 -4.88 -0.98 6.52
C ILE A 53 -5.81 -0.25 5.56
N VAL A 54 -6.42 -0.98 4.65
CA VAL A 54 -7.22 -0.38 3.58
C VAL A 54 -8.63 -0.97 3.51
N THR A 55 -9.54 -0.16 3.00
CA THR A 55 -10.86 -0.56 2.51
C THR A 55 -10.97 -0.14 1.05
N PRO A 56 -11.93 -0.65 0.27
CA PRO A 56 -12.12 -0.19 -1.10
C PRO A 56 -12.26 1.33 -1.25
N ASP A 57 -12.83 2.01 -0.26
CA ASP A 57 -13.13 3.44 -0.28
C ASP A 57 -11.90 4.33 -0.09
N ASN A 58 -10.85 3.84 0.60
CA ASN A 58 -9.66 4.63 0.92
C ASN A 58 -8.46 4.36 -0.01
N VAL A 59 -8.64 3.49 -1.01
CA VAL A 59 -7.62 3.18 -2.02
C VAL A 59 -7.15 4.43 -2.78
N GLU A 60 -8.08 5.34 -3.09
CA GLU A 60 -7.79 6.56 -3.85
C GLU A 60 -6.80 7.48 -3.13
N GLU A 61 -6.87 7.54 -1.80
CA GLU A 61 -5.96 8.34 -1.00
C GLU A 61 -4.51 7.83 -1.13
N ILE A 62 -4.33 6.50 -1.16
CA ILE A 62 -3.01 5.88 -1.38
C ILE A 62 -2.47 6.21 -2.77
N VAL A 63 -3.30 6.13 -3.80
CA VAL A 63 -2.86 6.41 -5.18
C VAL A 63 -2.48 7.87 -5.34
N THR A 64 -3.31 8.79 -4.83
CA THR A 64 -3.12 10.23 -5.02
C THR A 64 -2.03 10.81 -4.13
N GLN A 65 -1.98 10.48 -2.84
CA GLN A 65 -0.97 11.02 -1.94
C GLN A 65 0.34 10.24 -2.03
N HIS A 66 0.30 8.91 -1.90
CA HIS A 66 1.54 8.14 -1.80
C HIS A 66 2.14 7.82 -3.16
N LEU A 67 1.40 7.18 -4.06
CA LEU A 67 1.96 6.73 -5.33
C LEU A 67 2.30 7.91 -6.27
N LYS A 68 1.44 8.93 -6.31
CA LYS A 68 1.63 10.09 -7.18
C LYS A 68 2.50 11.18 -6.56
N ASN A 69 2.25 11.56 -5.31
CA ASN A 69 2.95 12.69 -4.67
C ASN A 69 4.12 12.26 -3.76
N GLY A 70 4.31 10.96 -3.52
CA GLY A 70 5.37 10.44 -2.64
C GLY A 70 5.11 10.67 -1.14
N GLN A 71 3.88 11.05 -0.77
CA GLN A 71 3.50 11.36 0.61
C GLN A 71 2.74 10.20 1.24
N LYS A 72 3.25 9.66 2.35
CA LYS A 72 2.60 8.53 3.04
C LYS A 72 1.25 8.96 3.63
N VAL A 73 0.27 8.06 3.56
CA VAL A 73 -1.06 8.28 4.12
C VAL A 73 -1.05 7.87 5.60
N GLU A 74 -0.61 8.77 6.47
CA GLU A 74 -0.38 8.47 7.89
C GLU A 74 -1.62 7.94 8.62
N SER A 75 -2.83 8.36 8.23
CA SER A 75 -4.10 7.89 8.80
C SER A 75 -4.38 6.40 8.56
N LEU A 76 -3.83 5.84 7.49
CA LEU A 76 -3.99 4.43 7.11
C LEU A 76 -2.79 3.57 7.52
N ARG A 77 -1.71 4.21 8.00
CA ARG A 77 -0.42 3.56 8.20
C ARG A 77 -0.50 2.53 9.32
N ASN A 78 0.01 1.34 9.04
CA ASN A 78 0.03 0.22 9.97
C ASN A 78 1.45 -0.08 10.47
N ASP A 79 1.88 0.69 11.48
CA ASP A 79 3.20 0.52 12.08
C ASP A 79 3.39 -0.81 12.82
N ARG A 80 2.30 -1.44 13.26
CA ARG A 80 2.36 -2.75 13.93
C ARG A 80 2.92 -3.83 13.02
N LEU A 81 2.78 -3.67 11.70
CA LEU A 81 3.24 -4.63 10.69
C LEU A 81 4.55 -4.23 10.03
N SER A 82 5.00 -3.00 10.27
CA SER A 82 6.33 -2.57 9.85
C SER A 82 7.38 -3.39 10.61
N VAL A 83 8.30 -4.00 9.88
CA VAL A 83 9.48 -4.62 10.50
C VAL A 83 10.38 -3.49 11.00
N LYS A 84 10.47 -3.35 12.32
CA LYS A 84 11.52 -2.52 12.93
C LYS A 84 12.82 -3.31 12.88
N LEU A 85 13.70 -2.95 11.96
CA LEU A 85 15.10 -3.35 12.04
C LEU A 85 15.67 -2.53 13.20
N GLY A 86 15.82 -3.17 14.36
CA GLY A 86 16.42 -2.58 15.56
C GLY A 86 17.91 -2.37 15.40
#